data_AF-A0A1G6VJ42-F1
#
_entry.id   AF-A0A1G6VJ42-F1
#
_cell.length_a   1.000
_cell.length_b   1.000
_cell.length_c   1.000
_cell.angle_alpha   90.00
_cell.angle_beta   90.00
_cell.angle_gamma   90.00
#
_symmetry.space_group_name_H-M   'P 1'
#
loop_
_entity.id
_entity.type
_entity.pdbx_description
1 polymer ?
#
loop_
_entity_poly.entity_id
_entity_poly.type
_entity_poly.pdbx_seq_one_letter_code
_entity_poly.pdbx_strand_id
1 'polypeptide(L)'
;MKSEVVLYHDGCKVCLAVVDAMTGLIDSDRHDLTVINLAASHALTAQAEAAGVKRLPSLVIDGKVIEVQPHAPVAEFREEPMPQ
;
A
#
# COMPACT_ATOMS: atom_id res chain seq x y z
N MET A 1 18.84 4.93 -12.06
CA MET A 1 17.89 5.74 -11.26
C MET A 1 17.01 4.74 -10.54
N LYS A 2 16.80 4.88 -9.23
CA LYS A 2 15.87 3.99 -8.50
C LYS A 2 14.44 4.44 -8.75
N SER A 3 13.50 3.50 -8.85
CA SER A 3 12.08 3.83 -8.94
C SER A 3 11.55 4.15 -7.54
N GLU A 4 10.87 5.28 -7.39
CA GLU A 4 10.28 5.68 -6.12
C GLU A 4 9.05 4.80 -5.80
N VAL A 5 8.99 4.37 -4.55
CA VAL A 5 7.84 3.66 -3.97
C VAL A 5 7.47 4.34 -2.67
N VAL A 6 6.23 4.82 -2.55
CA VAL A 6 5.76 5.47 -1.32
C VAL A 6 4.66 4.66 -0.68
N LEU A 7 4.83 4.22 0.56
CA LEU A 7 3.82 3.53 1.36
C LEU A 7 3.22 4.50 2.38
N TYR A 8 1.97 4.90 2.17
CA TYR A 8 1.20 5.69 3.10
C TYR A 8 0.40 4.79 4.06
N HIS A 9 0.46 5.07 5.36
CA HIS A 9 -0.31 4.38 6.39
C HIS A 9 -0.64 5.29 7.58
N ASP A 10 -1.38 4.77 8.57
CA ASP A 10 -1.76 5.47 9.82
C ASP A 10 -1.21 4.81 11.10
N GLY A 11 -0.59 3.63 10.97
CA GLY A 11 0.01 2.87 12.09
C GLY A 11 -0.88 1.74 12.60
N CYS A 12 -1.96 1.42 11.88
CA CYS A 12 -2.82 0.29 12.19
C CYS A 12 -2.07 -1.06 12.19
N LYS A 13 -2.60 -2.09 12.86
CA LYS A 13 -1.96 -3.43 12.93
C LYS A 13 -1.69 -4.03 11.54
N VAL A 14 -2.65 -3.92 10.63
CA VAL A 14 -2.50 -4.40 9.24
C VAL A 14 -1.42 -3.60 8.51
N CYS A 15 -1.37 -2.30 8.76
CA CYS A 15 -0.40 -1.38 8.16
C CYS A 15 1.02 -1.77 8.53
N LEU A 16 1.29 -2.07 9.80
CA LEU A 16 2.62 -2.48 10.25
C LEU A 16 3.06 -3.80 9.62
N ALA A 17 2.15 -4.78 9.49
CA ALA A 17 2.45 -6.03 8.80
C ALA A 17 2.80 -5.80 7.31
N VAL A 18 2.12 -4.86 6.65
CA VAL A 18 2.44 -4.47 5.26
C VAL A 18 3.80 -3.77 5.20
N VAL A 19 4.09 -2.84 6.11
CA VAL A 19 5.39 -2.14 6.20
C VAL A 19 6.54 -3.15 6.34
N ASP A 20 6.44 -4.07 7.31
CA ASP A 20 7.48 -5.06 7.56
C ASP A 20 7.72 -5.95 6.32
N ALA A 21 6.65 -6.43 5.70
CA ALA A 21 6.74 -7.26 4.50
C ALA A 21 7.35 -6.51 3.31
N MET A 22 6.93 -5.28 3.06
CA MET A 22 7.45 -4.47 1.93
C MET A 22 8.91 -4.10 2.15
N THR A 23 9.30 -3.75 3.37
CA THR A 23 10.68 -3.39 3.70
C THR A 23 11.64 -4.58 3.50
N GLY A 24 11.19 -5.80 3.75
CA GLY A 24 12.00 -7.01 3.51
C GLY A 24 12.03 -7.50 2.06
N LEU A 25 11.02 -7.17 1.25
CA LEU A 25 10.88 -7.68 -0.13
C LEU A 25 11.36 -6.70 -1.20
N ILE A 26 11.31 -5.39 -0.93
CA ILE A 26 11.68 -4.39 -1.93
C ILE A 26 13.21 -4.37 -2.07
N ASP A 27 13.67 -4.66 -3.28
CA ASP A 27 15.08 -4.54 -3.65
C ASP A 27 15.51 -3.07 -3.59
N SER A 28 16.25 -2.73 -2.54
CA SER A 28 16.72 -1.38 -2.27
C SER A 28 17.68 -0.85 -3.32
N ASP A 29 18.31 -1.70 -4.15
CA ASP A 29 19.17 -1.23 -5.23
C ASP A 29 18.37 -0.73 -6.44
N ARG A 30 17.14 -1.21 -6.59
CA ARG A 30 16.23 -0.88 -7.69
C ARG A 30 15.16 0.14 -7.32
N HIS A 31 14.74 0.14 -6.06
CA HIS A 31 13.62 0.94 -5.58
C HIS A 31 14.01 1.75 -4.34
N ASP A 32 13.41 2.93 -4.23
CA ASP A 32 13.52 3.77 -3.03
C ASP A 32 12.18 3.75 -2.29
N LEU A 33 12.12 2.95 -1.22
CA LEU A 33 10.91 2.82 -0.41
C LEU A 33 10.86 3.92 0.66
N THR A 34 9.88 4.81 0.54
CA THR A 34 9.54 5.78 1.57
C THR A 34 8.28 5.35 2.32
N VAL A 35 8.37 5.24 3.65
CA VAL A 35 7.23 4.88 4.51
C VAL A 35 6.74 6.12 5.25
N ILE A 36 5.47 6.48 5.05
CA ILE A 36 4.85 7.69 5.61
C ILE A 36 3.70 7.30 6.53
N ASN A 37 3.82 7.62 7.81
CA ASN A 37 2.74 7.54 8.77
C ASN A 37 1.98 8.89 8.84
N LEU A 38 0.79 8.95 8.25
CA LEU A 38 -0.03 10.16 8.23
C LEU A 38 -0.61 10.55 9.60
N ALA A 39 -0.79 9.59 10.51
CA ALA A 39 -1.19 9.90 11.89
C ALA A 39 -0.05 10.57 12.69
N ALA A 40 1.21 10.33 12.31
CA ALA A 40 2.36 11.00 12.90
C ALA A 40 2.77 12.27 12.14
N SER A 41 2.37 12.42 10.88
CA SER A 41 2.80 13.50 9.98
C SER A 41 1.62 14.03 9.16
N HIS A 42 0.63 14.58 9.85
CA HIS A 42 -0.61 15.12 9.24
C HIS A 42 -0.37 16.11 8.10
N ALA A 43 0.74 16.86 8.13
CA ALA A 43 1.12 17.80 7.07
C ALA A 43 1.32 17.13 5.70
N LEU A 44 1.63 15.83 5.66
CA LEU A 44 1.82 15.05 4.43
C LEU A 44 0.51 14.52 3.85
N THR A 45 -0.64 14.77 4.49
CA THR A 45 -1.96 14.34 3.96
C THR A 45 -2.23 14.95 2.59
N ALA A 46 -1.93 16.23 2.40
CA ALA A 46 -2.12 16.91 1.11
C ALA A 46 -1.25 16.29 0.00
N GLN A 47 -0.04 15.83 0.35
CA GLN A 47 0.83 15.11 -0.59
C GLN A 47 0.23 13.74 -0.97
N ALA A 48 -0.30 13.00 0.01
CA ALA A 48 -0.96 11.72 -0.25
C ALA A 48 -2.17 11.89 -1.19
N GLU A 49 -3.01 12.88 -0.91
CA GLU A 49 -4.18 13.22 -1.74
C GLU A 49 -3.77 13.61 -3.17
N ALA A 50 -2.72 14.44 -3.31
CA ALA A 50 -2.17 14.83 -4.61
C ALA A 50 -1.60 13.64 -5.39
N ALA A 51 -1.05 12.64 -4.69
CA ALA A 51 -0.63 11.36 -5.27
C ALA A 51 -1.80 10.43 -5.62
N GLY A 52 -3.04 10.83 -5.35
CA GLY A 52 -4.26 10.06 -5.64
C GLY A 52 -4.65 9.06 -4.56
N VAL A 53 -3.99 9.08 -3.40
CA VAL A 53 -4.29 8.19 -2.28
C VAL A 53 -5.62 8.59 -1.65
N LYS A 54 -6.55 7.63 -1.56
CA LYS A 54 -7.89 7.82 -0.98
C LYS A 54 -8.15 6.98 0.26
N ARG A 55 -7.41 5.87 0.42
CA ARG A 55 -7.53 4.95 1.56
C ARG A 55 -6.15 4.50 2.02
N LEU A 56 -6.08 4.05 3.27
CA LEU A 56 -4.86 3.54 3.89
C LEU A 56 -5.03 2.08 4.30
N PRO A 57 -3.94 1.28 4.31
CA PRO A 57 -2.64 1.59 3.73
C PRO A 57 -2.65 1.56 2.19
N SER A 58 -1.81 2.38 1.55
CA SER A 58 -1.67 2.44 0.09
C SER A 58 -0.21 2.58 -0.34
N LEU A 59 0.16 1.87 -1.40
CA LEU A 59 1.42 2.07 -2.11
C LEU A 59 1.22 2.96 -3.32
N VAL A 60 2.20 3.83 -3.59
CA VAL A 60 2.32 4.58 -4.83
C VAL A 60 3.57 4.11 -5.54
N ILE A 61 3.42 3.50 -6.71
CA ILE A 61 4.51 2.94 -7.53
C ILE A 61 4.33 3.45 -8.95
N ASP A 62 5.35 4.15 -9.49
CA ASP A 62 5.31 4.74 -10.83
C ASP A 62 4.02 5.58 -11.07
N GLY A 63 3.59 6.33 -10.04
CA GLY A 63 2.37 7.15 -10.06
C GLY A 63 1.05 6.38 -9.95
N LYS A 64 1.09 5.04 -9.82
CA LYS A 64 -0.10 4.21 -9.62
C LYS A 64 -0.33 3.95 -8.15
N VAL A 65 -1.57 4.17 -7.70
CA VAL A 65 -2.02 3.88 -6.34
C VAL A 65 -2.50 2.43 -6.26
N ILE A 66 -1.95 1.68 -5.31
CA ILE A 66 -2.34 0.32 -4.97
C ILE A 66 -2.83 0.33 -3.52
N GLU A 67 -4.14 0.23 -3.35
CA GLU A 67 -4.78 0.19 -2.04
C GLU A 67 -4.73 -1.24 -1.48
N VAL A 68 -4.28 -1.41 -0.24
CA VAL A 68 -4.24 -2.71 0.43
C VAL A 68 -5.44 -2.82 1.36
N GLN A 69 -6.44 -3.61 0.95
CA GLN A 69 -7.68 -3.79 1.68
C GLN A 69 -8.20 -5.23 1.57
N PRO A 70 -8.78 -5.81 2.65
CA PRO A 70 -9.53 -7.05 2.54
C PRO A 70 -10.72 -6.85 1.59
N HIS A 71 -10.84 -7.71 0.58
CA HIS A 71 -11.94 -7.64 -0.39
C HIS A 71 -12.87 -8.85 -0.31
N ALA A 72 -12.32 -10.07 -0.38
CA ALA A 72 -13.09 -11.31 -0.39
C ALA A 72 -12.38 -12.43 0.38
N PRO A 73 -13.12 -13.34 1.04
CA PRO A 73 -12.53 -14.54 1.63
C PRO A 73 -12.11 -15.52 0.53
N VAL A 74 -10.94 -16.14 0.67
CA VAL A 74 -10.44 -17.15 -0.29
C VAL A 74 -11.42 -18.33 -0.46
N ALA A 75 -12.23 -18.64 0.57
CA ALA A 75 -13.22 -19.70 0.52
C ALA A 75 -14.29 -19.52 -0.57
N GLU A 76 -14.56 -18.28 -0.99
CA GLU A 76 -15.48 -17.97 -2.09
C GLU A 76 -15.04 -18.58 -3.43
N PHE A 77 -13.73 -18.80 -3.62
CA PHE A 77 -13.15 -19.30 -4.87
C PHE A 77 -12.86 -20.81 -4.86
N ARG A 78 -13.44 -21.57 -3.92
CA ARG A 78 -13.25 -23.03 -3.84
C ARG A 78 -14.06 -23.81 -4.87
N GLU A 79 -15.15 -23.22 -5.36
CA GLU A 79 -16.02 -23.82 -6.36
C GLU A 79 -15.98 -22.93 -7.60
N GLU A 80 -15.88 -23.52 -8.80
CA GLU A 80 -16.00 -22.73 -10.03
C GLU A 80 -17.39 -22.08 -10.04
N PRO A 81 -17.48 -20.76 -10.30
CA PRO A 81 -18.78 -20.11 -10.40
C PRO A 81 -19.59 -20.84 -11.48
N MET A 82 -20.81 -21.25 -11.14
CA MET A 82 -21.72 -21.85 -12.10
C MET A 82 -21.80 -20.92 -13.33
N PRO A 83 -21.61 -21.44 -14.56
CA PRO A 83 -21.70 -20.62 -15.75
C PRO A 83 -23.08 -19.94 -15.77
N GLN A 84 -23.07 -18.62 -15.95
CA GLN A 84 -24.28 -17.79 -16.11
C GLN A 84 -24.95 -18.08 -17.45
#